data_AF-A0A2V6J903-F1
#
_entry.id   AF-A0A2V6J903-F1
#
_cell.length_a   1.000
_cell.length_b   1.000
_cell.length_c   1.000
_cell.angle_alpha   90.00
_cell.angle_beta   90.00
_cell.angle_gamma   90.00
#
_symmetry.space_group_name_H-M   'P 1'
#
loop_
_entity.id
_entity.type
_entity.pdbx_description
1 polymer ?
#
loop_
_entity_poly.entity_id
_entity_poly.type
_entity_poly.pdbx_seq_one_letter_code
_entity_poly.pdbx_strand_id
1 'polypeptide(L)'
;GNAETGFNLGELTPRHFSFNSHLGACPACHGLGTQLVVDPELMISDQTKTLAEGAITPWRRGTKRMRVYYRHLQDALIKHFNVNEDVPFADLSEGFKAALYFG
;
A
#
# COMPACT_ATOMS: atom_id res chain seq x y z
N GLY A 1 4.56 7.72 -37.07
CA GLY A 1 3.21 8.13 -36.63
C GLY A 1 2.19 7.08 -37.03
N ASN A 2 0.96 7.21 -36.52
CA ASN A 2 -0.22 6.43 -36.87
C ASN A 2 -1.22 7.36 -37.60
N ALA A 3 -1.54 7.02 -38.86
CA ALA A 3 -2.40 7.83 -39.72
C ALA A 3 -3.90 7.76 -39.34
N GLU A 4 -4.34 6.68 -38.69
CA GLU A 4 -5.74 6.51 -38.28
C GLU A 4 -6.07 7.32 -37.02
N THR A 5 -5.10 7.48 -36.12
CA THR A 5 -5.27 8.26 -34.88
C THR A 5 -4.72 9.67 -34.96
N GLY A 6 -4.00 10.00 -36.04
CA GLY A 6 -3.27 11.28 -36.18
C GLY A 6 -2.05 11.40 -35.27
N PHE A 7 -1.70 10.35 -34.52
CA PHE A 7 -0.55 10.38 -33.61
C PHE A 7 0.75 10.48 -34.41
N ASN A 8 1.53 11.54 -34.17
CA ASN A 8 2.84 11.67 -34.79
C ASN A 8 3.94 11.68 -33.72
N LEU A 9 4.96 10.87 -33.96
CA LEU A 9 6.15 10.84 -33.13
C LEU A 9 7.12 11.82 -33.79
N GLY A 10 7.52 12.87 -33.07
CA GLY A 10 8.45 13.88 -33.57
C GLY A 10 9.84 13.30 -33.88
N GLU A 11 10.81 14.17 -34.14
CA GLU A 11 12.17 13.73 -34.45
C GLU A 11 12.78 12.91 -33.31
N LEU A 12 13.16 11.67 -33.62
CA LEU A 12 13.76 10.77 -32.65
C LEU A 12 15.23 11.12 -32.45
N THR A 13 15.61 11.22 -31.18
CA THR A 13 16.99 11.42 -30.74
C THR A 13 17.36 10.33 -29.74
N PRO A 14 18.66 10.03 -29.54
CA PRO A 14 19.08 9.02 -28.56
C PRO A 14 18.55 9.25 -27.14
N ARG A 15 18.23 10.51 -26.77
CA ARG A 15 17.67 10.85 -25.45
C ARG A 15 16.28 10.26 -25.20
N HIS A 16 15.50 10.03 -26.26
CA HIS A 16 14.17 9.38 -26.14
C HIS A 16 14.27 7.91 -25.71
N PHE A 17 15.45 7.29 -25.84
CA PHE A 17 15.70 5.92 -25.44
C PHE A 17 16.54 5.81 -24.17
N SER A 18 16.83 6.95 -23.52
CA SER A 18 17.59 6.99 -22.27
C SER A 18 16.64 7.11 -21.08
N PHE A 19 16.63 6.10 -20.21
CA PHE A 19 15.89 6.14 -18.95
C PHE A 19 16.43 7.20 -17.96
N ASN A 20 17.66 7.70 -18.19
CA ASN A 20 18.26 8.79 -17.42
C ASN A 20 17.89 10.18 -17.98
N SER A 21 17.06 10.26 -19.03
CA SER A 21 16.57 11.52 -19.59
C SER A 21 15.08 11.65 -19.37
N HIS A 22 14.60 12.83 -18.99
CA HIS A 22 13.17 13.11 -18.88
C HIS A 22 12.39 12.86 -20.19
N LEU A 23 13.07 12.88 -21.36
CA LEU A 23 12.46 12.59 -22.66
C LEU A 23 12.24 11.09 -22.91
N GLY A 24 12.99 10.21 -22.25
CA GLY A 24 12.91 8.76 -22.42
C GLY A 24 12.48 7.99 -21.16
N ALA A 25 12.48 8.65 -20.01
CA ALA A 25 12.06 8.06 -18.75
C ALA A 25 10.54 7.83 -18.72
N CYS A 26 10.13 6.64 -18.25
CA CYS A 26 8.72 6.39 -17.97
C CYS A 26 8.24 7.36 -16.88
N PRO A 27 7.15 8.12 -17.08
CA PRO A 27 6.68 9.12 -16.13
C PRO A 27 6.17 8.50 -14.82
N ALA A 28 5.76 7.23 -14.83
CA ALA A 28 5.25 6.57 -13.63
C ALA A 28 6.38 6.17 -12.65
N CYS A 29 7.54 5.77 -13.16
CA CYS A 29 8.68 5.29 -12.33
C CYS A 29 9.93 6.15 -12.46
N HIS A 30 9.87 7.25 -13.23
CA HIS A 30 10.98 8.15 -13.53
C HIS A 30 12.23 7.43 -14.05
N GLY A 31 12.04 6.37 -14.84
CA GLY A 31 13.13 5.59 -15.42
C GLY A 31 13.76 4.55 -14.50
N LEU A 32 13.27 4.40 -13.25
CA LEU A 32 13.77 3.37 -12.32
C LEU A 32 13.33 1.95 -12.68
N GLY A 33 12.22 1.81 -13.40
CA GLY A 33 11.62 0.52 -13.74
C GLY A 33 10.84 -0.15 -12.60
N THR A 34 10.83 0.46 -11.41
CA THR A 34 10.11 -0.04 -10.23
C THR A 34 9.36 1.09 -9.54
N GLN A 35 8.35 0.73 -8.73
CA GLN A 35 7.62 1.66 -7.88
C GLN A 35 7.59 1.11 -6.45
N LEU A 36 7.75 1.99 -5.48
CA LEU A 36 7.55 1.64 -4.08
C LEU A 36 6.05 1.62 -3.81
N VAL A 37 5.52 0.43 -3.55
CA VAL A 37 4.11 0.22 -3.20
C VAL A 37 4.02 -0.38 -1.80
N VAL A 38 2.88 -0.15 -1.13
CA VAL A 38 2.59 -0.80 0.14
C VAL A 38 2.12 -2.23 -0.15
N ASP A 39 2.72 -3.19 0.53
CA ASP A 39 2.29 -4.58 0.53
C ASP A 39 1.43 -4.83 1.79
N PRO A 40 0.13 -5.12 1.64
CA PRO A 40 -0.76 -5.41 2.76
C PRO A 40 -0.30 -6.59 3.61
N GLU A 41 0.30 -7.63 3.00
CA GLU A 41 0.75 -8.82 3.73
C GLU A 41 1.92 -8.49 4.67
N LEU A 42 2.75 -7.50 4.30
CA LEU A 42 3.85 -7.03 5.14
C LEU A 42 3.39 -6.13 6.30
N MET A 43 2.12 -5.71 6.34
CA MET A 43 1.60 -4.94 7.48
C MET A 43 1.44 -5.80 8.74
N ILE A 44 1.27 -7.12 8.58
CA ILE A 44 1.15 -8.09 9.66
C ILE A 44 2.40 -8.97 9.67
N SER A 45 3.41 -8.60 10.46
CA SER A 45 4.67 -9.34 10.52
C SER A 45 4.56 -10.71 11.18
N ASP A 46 3.52 -10.92 11.99
CA ASP A 46 3.26 -12.14 12.75
C ASP A 46 1.75 -12.37 12.83
N GLN A 47 1.26 -13.36 12.07
CA GLN A 47 -0.17 -13.67 12.02
C GLN A 47 -0.68 -14.40 13.27
N THR A 48 0.21 -14.88 14.14
CA THR A 48 -0.17 -15.56 15.39
C THR A 48 -0.53 -14.57 16.50
N LYS A 49 -0.11 -13.30 16.36
CA LYS A 49 -0.45 -12.24 17.30
C LYS A 49 -1.89 -11.80 17.17
N THR A 50 -2.44 -11.38 18.30
CA THR A 50 -3.78 -10.81 18.36
C THR A 50 -3.77 -9.31 18.02
N LEU A 51 -4.96 -8.72 17.81
CA LEU A 51 -5.08 -7.28 17.62
C LEU A 51 -4.70 -6.51 18.89
N ALA A 52 -5.03 -7.04 20.07
CA ALA A 52 -4.66 -6.47 21.37
C ALA A 52 -3.14 -6.47 21.61
N GLU A 53 -2.43 -7.50 21.15
CA GLU A 53 -0.96 -7.59 21.19
C GLU A 53 -0.29 -6.69 20.13
N GLY A 54 -1.10 -6.13 19.24
CA GLY A 54 -0.65 -5.23 18.19
C GLY A 54 -0.07 -5.96 16.98
N ALA A 55 -0.86 -6.87 16.40
CA ALA A 55 -0.56 -7.52 15.12
C ALA A 55 -0.31 -6.52 13.98
N ILE A 56 -0.94 -5.33 14.02
CA ILE A 56 -0.80 -4.29 12.99
C ILE A 56 0.51 -3.51 13.19
N THR A 57 1.57 -3.98 12.54
CA THR A 57 2.95 -3.50 12.71
C THR A 57 3.13 -1.99 12.48
N PRO A 58 2.64 -1.40 11.36
CA PRO A 58 2.88 0.03 11.10
C PRO A 58 2.19 0.94 12.13
N TRP A 59 1.06 0.52 12.69
CA TRP A 59 0.28 1.32 13.66
C TRP A 59 0.94 1.44 15.03
N ARG A 60 1.95 0.59 15.30
CA ARG A 60 2.74 0.64 16.52
C ARG A 60 3.97 1.53 16.41
N ARG A 61 4.31 1.99 15.22
CA ARG A 61 5.48 2.85 14.97
C ARG A 61 5.11 4.34 15.09
N GLY A 62 6.11 5.17 15.35
CA GLY A 62 5.95 6.63 15.42
C GLY A 62 5.63 7.18 16.83
N THR A 63 5.16 8.43 16.84
CA THR A 63 4.95 9.20 18.07
C THR A 63 3.80 8.65 18.91
N LYS A 64 3.76 9.01 20.21
CA LYS A 64 2.65 8.63 21.10
C LYS A 64 1.28 9.05 20.55
N ARG A 65 1.19 10.24 19.95
CA ARG A 65 -0.06 10.76 19.36
C ARG A 65 -0.55 9.89 18.20
N MET A 66 0.35 9.49 17.29
CA MET A 66 -0.01 8.60 16.19
C MET A 66 -0.49 7.23 16.68
N ARG A 67 0.20 6.64 17.67
CA ARG A 67 -0.22 5.35 18.24
C ARG A 67 -1.59 5.41 18.92
N VAL A 68 -1.94 6.52 19.58
CA VAL A 68 -3.27 6.73 20.16
C VAL A 68 -4.33 6.84 19.06
N TYR A 69 -4.05 7.60 18.00
CA TYR A 69 -4.93 7.72 16.85
C TYR A 69 -5.23 6.38 16.18
N TYR A 70 -4.20 5.57 15.90
CA TYR A 70 -4.40 4.26 15.27
C TYR A 70 -5.12 3.27 16.17
N ARG A 71 -4.93 3.33 17.50
CA ARG A 71 -5.76 2.52 18.42
C ARG A 71 -7.23 2.88 18.31
N HIS A 72 -7.59 4.16 18.25
CA HIS A 72 -8.99 4.55 18.09
C HIS A 72 -9.60 4.06 16.76
N LEU A 73 -8.82 4.04 15.67
CA LEU A 73 -9.25 3.44 14.40
C LEU A 73 -9.44 1.92 14.51
N GLN A 74 -8.51 1.24 15.18
CA GLN A 74 -8.60 -0.19 15.45
C GLN A 74 -9.86 -0.51 16.26
N ASP A 75 -10.11 0.20 17.35
CA ASP A 75 -11.29 0.01 18.22
C ASP A 75 -12.59 0.21 17.43
N ALA A 76 -12.63 1.20 16.54
CA ALA A 76 -13.79 1.47 15.70
C ALA A 76 -14.06 0.31 14.72
N LEU A 77 -13.03 -0.23 14.09
CA LEU A 77 -13.14 -1.40 13.19
C LEU A 77 -13.56 -2.65 13.97
N ILE A 78 -12.94 -2.91 15.11
CA ILE A 78 -13.29 -4.05 15.99
C ILE A 78 -14.76 -4.00 16.34
N LYS A 79 -15.26 -2.83 16.74
CA LYS A 79 -16.66 -2.62 17.11
C LYS A 79 -17.61 -2.76 15.92
N HIS A 80 -17.24 -2.25 14.75
CA HIS A 80 -18.10 -2.30 13.56
C HIS A 80 -18.29 -3.73 13.05
N PHE A 81 -17.21 -4.51 13.01
CA PHE A 81 -17.22 -5.88 12.54
C PHE A 81 -17.50 -6.93 13.62
N ASN A 82 -17.65 -6.50 14.88
CA ASN A 82 -17.90 -7.36 16.04
C ASN A 82 -16.90 -8.53 16.15
N VAL A 83 -15.61 -8.20 16.04
CA VAL A 83 -14.51 -9.16 16.06
C VAL A 83 -13.94 -9.29 17.47
N ASN A 84 -13.48 -10.49 17.83
CA ASN A 84 -12.73 -10.71 19.06
C ASN A 84 -11.27 -10.26 18.84
N GLU A 85 -10.77 -9.33 19.66
CA GLU A 85 -9.41 -8.81 19.51
C GLU A 85 -8.32 -9.70 20.12
N ASP A 86 -8.73 -10.71 20.90
CA ASP A 86 -7.85 -11.65 21.62
C ASP A 86 -7.60 -12.96 20.85
N VAL A 87 -8.14 -13.09 19.63
CA VAL A 87 -7.81 -14.24 18.75
C VAL A 87 -6.65 -13.88 17.83
N PRO A 88 -5.84 -14.87 17.40
CA PRO A 88 -4.80 -14.66 16.40
C PRO A 88 -5.34 -13.96 15.15
N PHE A 89 -4.55 -13.04 14.58
CA PHE A 89 -4.95 -12.31 13.38
C PHE A 89 -5.30 -13.25 12.20
N ALA A 90 -4.60 -14.37 12.08
CA ALA A 90 -4.87 -15.42 11.09
C ALA A 90 -6.33 -15.90 11.12
N ASP A 91 -6.93 -15.97 12.31
CA ASP A 91 -8.25 -16.54 12.56
C ASP A 91 -9.38 -15.51 12.41
N LEU A 92 -9.05 -14.23 12.19
CA LEU A 92 -10.04 -13.20 11.93
C LEU A 92 -10.71 -13.41 10.57
N SER A 93 -11.96 -12.94 10.47
CA SER A 93 -12.73 -13.06 9.22
C SER A 93 -12.06 -12.34 8.05
N GLU A 94 -12.14 -12.92 6.85
CA GLU A 94 -11.65 -12.28 5.62
C GLU A 94 -12.33 -10.93 5.34
N GLY A 95 -13.59 -10.77 5.75
CA GLY A 95 -14.30 -9.48 5.66
C GLY A 95 -13.65 -8.39 6.49
N PHE A 96 -13.23 -8.70 7.72
CA PHE A 96 -12.47 -7.76 8.56
C PHE A 96 -11.09 -7.45 7.95
N LYS A 97 -10.35 -8.49 7.50
CA LYS A 97 -9.03 -8.30 6.88
C LYS A 97 -9.12 -7.43 5.62
N ALA A 98 -10.12 -7.64 4.78
CA ALA A 98 -10.37 -6.83 3.60
C ALA A 98 -10.65 -5.36 3.95
N ALA A 99 -11.55 -5.11 4.91
CA ALA A 99 -11.84 -3.76 5.38
C ALA A 99 -10.63 -3.07 6.02
N LEU A 100 -9.81 -3.82 6.77
CA LEU A 100 -8.58 -3.30 7.36
C LEU A 100 -7.57 -2.84 6.29
N TYR A 101 -7.43 -3.61 5.21
CA TYR A 101 -6.44 -3.34 4.16
C TYR A 101 -6.91 -2.33 3.12
N PHE A 102 -8.20 -2.31 2.79
CA PHE A 102 -8.71 -1.60 1.62
C PHE A 102 -9.88 -0.64 1.92
N GLY A 103 -10.46 -0.69 3.12
CA GLY A 103 -11.64 0.09 3.50
C GLY A 103 -12.95 -0.62 3.23
#